data_AF-A0A2N5Z4A9-F1
#
_entry.id   AF-A0A2N5Z4A9-F1
#
_cell.length_a   1.000
_cell.length_b   1.000
_cell.length_c   1.000
_cell.angle_alpha   90.00
_cell.angle_beta   90.00
_cell.angle_gamma   90.00
#
_symmetry.space_group_name_H-M   'P 1'
#
loop_
_entity.id
_entity.type
_entity.pdbx_description
1 polymer ?
#
loop_
_entity_poly.entity_id
_entity_poly.type
_entity_poly.pdbx_seq_one_letter_code
_entity_poly.pdbx_strand_id
1 'polypeptide(L)'
;MIMKKILILFVLIILSIKYASSQDLYIVSNGDVHFTSDAPLELIEAESNKLNGILKVSDRSFVFRVPMKTFEGFNSALQQTHFNENYLESAKYPHTIFEGKIIEEIDFNTPGTHNVRGKGSFTCHGVKQQRIIRCRVSVGQNKITVKTDFSVLLEDHNIKIPSVVSQKIAEEITVDVNLELVPK
;
A
#
# COMPACT_ATOMS: atom_id res chain seq x y z
N MET A 1 -45.29 40.34 -13.31
CA MET A 1 -43.93 40.10 -13.87
C MET A 1 -42.88 39.77 -12.81
N ILE A 2 -42.91 40.42 -11.64
CA ILE A 2 -42.02 40.16 -10.49
C ILE A 2 -42.13 38.74 -9.90
N MET A 3 -43.34 38.18 -9.73
CA MET A 3 -43.51 36.82 -9.20
C MET A 3 -42.94 35.71 -10.10
N LYS A 4 -42.97 35.89 -11.43
CA LYS A 4 -42.34 34.94 -12.38
C LYS A 4 -40.81 34.96 -12.27
N LYS A 5 -40.20 36.13 -12.00
CA LYS A 5 -38.74 36.25 -11.80
C LYS A 5 -38.27 35.59 -10.50
N ILE A 6 -39.07 35.68 -9.42
CA ILE A 6 -38.79 35.03 -8.13
C ILE A 6 -38.86 33.49 -8.26
N LEU A 7 -39.85 32.97 -8.99
CA LEU A 7 -39.98 31.53 -9.25
C LEU A 7 -38.80 30.98 -10.07
N ILE A 8 -38.33 31.72 -11.07
CA ILE A 8 -37.16 31.35 -11.89
C ILE A 8 -35.88 31.34 -11.05
N LEU A 9 -35.71 32.31 -10.14
CA LEU A 9 -34.56 32.36 -9.23
C LEU A 9 -34.54 31.18 -8.25
N PHE A 10 -35.71 30.77 -7.74
CA PHE A 10 -35.82 29.62 -6.83
C PHE A 10 -35.48 28.30 -7.54
N VAL A 11 -35.89 28.12 -8.80
CA VAL A 11 -35.55 26.95 -9.63
C VAL A 11 -34.04 26.91 -9.93
N LEU A 12 -33.41 28.05 -10.22
CA LEU A 12 -31.95 28.14 -10.44
C LEU A 12 -31.13 27.77 -9.19
N ILE A 13 -31.60 28.12 -7.99
CA ILE A 13 -30.95 27.76 -6.72
C ILE A 13 -31.06 26.25 -6.45
N ILE A 14 -32.20 25.63 -6.76
CA ILE A 14 -32.40 24.17 -6.60
C ILE A 14 -31.52 23.38 -7.59
N LEU A 15 -31.32 23.89 -8.81
CA LEU A 15 -30.41 23.31 -9.82
C LEU A 15 -28.92 23.49 -9.49
N SER A 16 -28.58 24.34 -8.51
CA SER A 16 -27.19 24.59 -8.07
C SER A 16 -26.70 23.59 -7.02
N ILE A 17 -27.56 22.69 -6.53
CA ILE A 17 -27.17 21.60 -5.64
C ILE A 17 -26.45 20.56 -6.51
N LYS A 18 -25.21 20.86 -6.86
CA LYS A 18 -24.29 19.82 -7.33
C LYS A 18 -24.15 18.84 -6.18
N TYR A 19 -24.64 17.62 -6.39
CA TYR A 19 -24.24 16.48 -5.60
C TYR A 19 -22.73 16.35 -5.75
N ALA A 20 -21.98 16.97 -4.84
CA ALA A 20 -20.59 16.65 -4.63
C ALA A 20 -20.58 15.23 -4.03
N SER A 21 -20.70 14.23 -4.90
CA SER A 21 -20.33 12.87 -4.54
C SER A 21 -18.83 12.89 -4.30
N SER A 22 -18.43 13.20 -3.07
CA SER A 22 -17.06 12.98 -2.65
C SER A 22 -16.78 11.49 -2.82
N GLN A 23 -15.79 11.17 -3.66
CA GLN A 23 -15.37 9.80 -3.86
C GLN A 23 -14.65 9.35 -2.59
N ASP A 24 -15.41 8.73 -1.70
CA ASP A 24 -14.92 8.33 -0.39
C ASP A 24 -13.93 7.16 -0.45
N LEU A 25 -13.90 6.40 -1.56
CA LEU A 25 -13.10 5.19 -1.72
C LEU A 25 -12.22 5.26 -2.97
N TYR A 26 -10.94 5.00 -2.76
CA TYR A 26 -9.93 4.82 -3.79
C TYR A 26 -9.40 3.38 -3.75
N ILE A 27 -9.11 2.80 -4.91
CA ILE A 27 -8.71 1.40 -5.06
C ILE A 27 -7.36 1.32 -5.78
N VAL A 28 -6.50 0.42 -5.31
CA VAL A 28 -5.37 -0.11 -6.07
C VAL A 28 -5.74 -1.49 -6.59
N SER A 29 -5.69 -1.68 -7.90
CA SER A 29 -5.86 -3.01 -8.53
C SER A 29 -4.52 -3.69 -8.81
N ASN A 30 -3.49 -2.91 -9.15
CA ASN A 30 -2.12 -3.35 -9.37
C ASN A 30 -1.19 -2.26 -8.83
N GLY A 31 -0.40 -2.60 -7.82
CA GLY A 31 0.64 -1.76 -7.25
C GLY A 31 1.95 -2.52 -7.21
N ASP A 32 3.05 -1.80 -7.39
CA ASP A 32 4.39 -2.35 -7.46
C ASP A 32 5.00 -2.42 -6.07
N VAL A 33 5.56 -3.58 -5.75
CA VAL A 33 6.33 -3.85 -4.55
C VAL A 33 7.64 -4.48 -4.98
N HIS A 34 8.75 -3.91 -4.58
CA HIS A 34 10.08 -4.47 -4.74
C HIS A 34 10.66 -4.73 -3.36
N PHE A 35 11.37 -5.84 -3.19
CA PHE A 35 12.19 -6.03 -1.99
C PHE A 35 13.63 -6.37 -2.35
N THR A 36 14.51 -6.01 -1.43
CA THR A 36 15.94 -6.30 -1.52
C THR A 36 16.43 -6.88 -0.20
N SER A 37 17.12 -8.02 -0.28
CA SER A 37 17.94 -8.62 0.77
C SER A 37 19.40 -8.51 0.35
N ASP A 38 20.13 -7.59 0.96
CA ASP A 38 21.55 -7.35 0.69
C ASP A 38 22.42 -7.96 1.80
N ALA A 39 23.01 -9.13 1.51
CA ALA A 39 23.87 -9.85 2.44
C ALA A 39 25.29 -9.99 1.86
N PRO A 40 26.33 -10.22 2.69
CA PRO A 40 27.73 -10.19 2.25
C PRO A 40 28.08 -11.07 1.05
N LEU A 41 27.39 -12.21 0.89
CA LEU A 41 27.66 -13.17 -0.18
C LEU A 41 26.60 -13.18 -1.28
N GLU A 42 25.45 -12.53 -1.07
CA GLU A 42 24.34 -12.60 -2.03
C GLU A 42 23.41 -11.40 -1.91
N LEU A 43 23.15 -10.76 -3.06
CA LEU A 43 22.07 -9.81 -3.24
C LEU A 43 20.87 -10.56 -3.80
N ILE A 44 19.73 -10.48 -3.11
CA ILE A 44 18.49 -11.13 -3.51
C ILE A 44 17.43 -10.06 -3.70
N GLU A 45 16.80 -10.05 -4.87
CA GLU A 45 15.74 -9.10 -5.20
C GLU A 45 14.56 -9.83 -5.83
N ALA A 46 13.36 -9.32 -5.58
CA ALA A 46 12.17 -9.73 -6.30
C ALA A 46 11.10 -8.65 -6.23
N GLU A 47 10.22 -8.65 -7.23
CA GLU A 47 9.16 -7.68 -7.39
C GLU A 47 7.80 -8.33 -7.61
N SER A 48 6.72 -7.61 -7.27
CA SER A 48 5.36 -7.98 -7.58
C SER A 48 4.52 -6.75 -7.91
N ASN A 49 3.79 -6.81 -9.02
CA ASN A 49 2.81 -5.78 -9.41
C ASN A 49 1.36 -6.11 -8.97
N LYS A 50 1.20 -7.06 -8.05
CA LYS A 50 -0.11 -7.59 -7.63
C LYS A 50 -0.59 -7.07 -6.28
N LEU A 51 0.05 -6.03 -5.74
CA LEU A 51 -0.50 -5.35 -4.58
C LEU A 51 -1.85 -4.73 -4.95
N ASN A 52 -2.85 -5.00 -4.12
CA ASN A 52 -4.18 -4.44 -4.23
C ASN A 52 -4.66 -3.94 -2.87
N GLY A 53 -5.61 -3.02 -2.89
CA GLY A 53 -6.09 -2.45 -1.64
C GLY A 53 -7.06 -1.30 -1.84
N ILE A 54 -7.43 -0.72 -0.70
CA ILE A 54 -8.39 0.36 -0.61
C ILE A 54 -7.88 1.45 0.32
N LEU A 55 -8.19 2.69 -0.01
CA LEU A 55 -8.05 3.86 0.85
C LEU A 55 -9.44 4.52 0.95
N LYS A 56 -9.92 4.68 2.18
CA LYS A 56 -11.12 5.44 2.48
C LYS A 56 -10.73 6.83 2.96
N VAL A 57 -10.96 7.85 2.15
CA VAL A 57 -10.46 9.20 2.41
C VAL A 57 -11.21 9.90 3.55
N SER A 58 -12.48 9.55 3.77
CA SER A 58 -13.33 10.18 4.79
C SER A 58 -12.87 9.92 6.23
N ASP A 59 -12.26 8.76 6.50
CA ASP A 59 -11.71 8.42 7.82
C ASP A 59 -10.22 8.05 7.79
N ARG A 60 -9.57 8.26 6.64
CA ARG A 60 -8.15 7.99 6.35
C ARG A 60 -7.73 6.54 6.56
N SER A 61 -8.68 5.61 6.61
CA SER A 61 -8.37 4.18 6.76
C SER A 61 -7.92 3.55 5.45
N PHE A 62 -7.03 2.58 5.56
CA PHE A 62 -6.54 1.82 4.41
C PHE A 62 -6.36 0.35 4.74
N VAL A 63 -6.40 -0.47 3.70
CA VAL A 63 -5.97 -1.87 3.71
C VAL A 63 -5.28 -2.15 2.38
N PHE A 64 -4.02 -2.54 2.43
CA PHE A 64 -3.24 -3.00 1.28
C PHE A 64 -2.76 -4.41 1.51
N ARG A 65 -2.79 -5.25 0.47
CA ARG A 65 -2.29 -6.62 0.53
C ARG A 65 -1.57 -6.98 -0.76
N VAL A 66 -0.56 -7.82 -0.63
CA VAL A 66 0.15 -8.40 -1.77
C VAL A 66 0.17 -9.93 -1.60
N PRO A 67 -0.20 -10.71 -2.63
CA PRO A 67 -0.01 -12.15 -2.62
C PRO A 67 1.49 -12.51 -2.62
N MET A 68 1.95 -13.38 -1.72
CA MET A 68 3.39 -13.72 -1.68
C MET A 68 3.85 -14.52 -2.90
N LYS A 69 2.98 -15.37 -3.45
CA LYS A 69 3.30 -16.18 -4.63
C LYS A 69 3.50 -15.40 -5.92
N THR A 70 3.20 -14.10 -5.94
CA THR A 70 3.31 -13.26 -7.14
C THR A 70 4.61 -12.48 -7.20
N PHE A 71 5.55 -12.71 -6.28
CA PHE A 71 6.91 -12.19 -6.39
C PHE A 71 7.70 -12.98 -7.42
N GLU A 72 8.38 -12.28 -8.32
CA GLU A 72 9.22 -12.79 -9.41
C GLU A 72 10.52 -11.97 -9.49
N GLY A 73 11.50 -12.43 -10.28
CA GLY A 73 12.79 -11.72 -10.44
C GLY A 73 13.95 -12.24 -9.58
N PHE A 74 13.72 -13.29 -8.80
CA PHE A 74 14.75 -14.00 -8.04
C PHE A 74 15.93 -14.47 -8.92
N ASN A 75 17.12 -14.58 -8.32
CA ASN A 75 18.34 -15.05 -8.98
C ASN A 75 18.22 -16.46 -9.57
N SER A 76 17.31 -17.28 -9.04
CA SER A 76 16.99 -18.60 -9.58
C SER A 76 15.59 -19.07 -9.17
N ALA A 77 15.03 -20.01 -9.93
CA ALA A 77 13.76 -20.66 -9.58
C ALA A 77 13.81 -21.34 -8.20
N LEU A 78 14.96 -21.93 -7.83
CA LEU A 78 15.12 -22.56 -6.52
C LEU A 78 15.03 -21.55 -5.37
N GLN A 79 15.54 -20.34 -5.57
CA GLN A 79 15.43 -19.26 -4.58
C GLN A 79 13.96 -18.83 -4.40
N GLN A 80 13.19 -18.73 -5.49
CA GLN A 80 11.75 -18.48 -5.42
C GLN A 80 11.01 -19.62 -4.70
N THR A 81 11.40 -20.88 -4.92
CA THR A 81 10.86 -22.02 -4.17
C THR A 81 11.14 -21.89 -2.68
N HIS A 82 12.40 -21.61 -2.29
CA HIS A 82 12.76 -21.42 -0.89
C HIS A 82 12.02 -20.24 -0.25
N PHE A 83 11.89 -19.12 -0.96
CA PHE A 83 11.09 -17.97 -0.53
C PHE A 83 9.66 -18.41 -0.16
N ASN A 84 9.00 -19.16 -1.05
CA ASN A 84 7.62 -19.59 -0.84
C ASN A 84 7.46 -20.68 0.22
N GLU A 85 8.36 -21.67 0.26
CA GLU A 85 8.18 -22.87 1.07
C GLU A 85 8.86 -22.78 2.44
N ASN A 86 10.09 -22.26 2.50
CA ASN A 86 10.91 -22.30 3.72
C ASN A 86 10.82 -21.02 4.55
N TYR A 87 10.56 -19.88 3.92
CA TYR A 87 10.59 -18.57 4.59
C TYR A 87 9.21 -17.96 4.79
N LEU A 88 8.42 -17.81 3.72
CA LEU A 88 7.11 -17.15 3.80
C LEU A 88 5.96 -18.13 4.02
N GLU A 89 6.20 -19.44 3.89
CA GLU A 89 5.18 -20.49 3.93
C GLU A 89 3.90 -20.08 3.16
N SER A 90 4.05 -19.60 1.92
CA SER A 90 3.02 -18.83 1.20
C SER A 90 1.76 -19.63 0.85
N ALA A 91 1.78 -20.96 0.99
CA ALA A 91 0.58 -21.78 0.94
C ALA A 91 -0.30 -21.59 2.20
N LYS A 92 0.30 -21.35 3.36
CA LYS A 92 -0.35 -21.14 4.65
C LYS A 92 -0.59 -19.66 4.94
N TYR A 93 0.36 -18.79 4.59
CA TYR A 93 0.27 -17.34 4.73
C TYR A 93 0.33 -16.67 3.35
N PRO A 94 -0.77 -16.71 2.57
CA PRO A 94 -0.75 -16.31 1.16
C PRO A 94 -0.54 -14.82 0.93
N HIS A 95 -0.71 -13.98 1.97
CA HIS A 95 -0.69 -12.53 1.85
C HIS A 95 0.16 -11.88 2.94
N THR A 96 0.85 -10.82 2.54
CA THR A 96 1.33 -9.77 3.45
C THR A 96 0.35 -8.60 3.38
N ILE A 97 -0.03 -8.06 4.53
CA ILE A 97 -1.13 -7.08 4.66
C ILE A 97 -0.67 -5.91 5.51
N PHE A 98 -0.94 -4.68 5.07
CA PHE A 98 -0.84 -3.47 5.89
C PHE A 98 -2.19 -2.80 6.00
N GLU A 99 -2.73 -2.71 7.22
CA GLU A 99 -4.04 -2.13 7.51
C GLU A 99 -3.95 -1.11 8.64
N GLY A 100 -4.58 0.05 8.48
CA GLY A 100 -4.41 1.14 9.44
C GLY A 100 -5.04 2.46 9.02
N LYS A 101 -4.46 3.56 9.49
CA LYS A 101 -4.90 4.93 9.17
C LYS A 101 -3.72 5.85 8.86
N ILE A 102 -3.95 6.81 7.97
CA ILE A 102 -3.07 7.96 7.81
C ILE A 102 -3.28 8.89 9.01
N ILE A 103 -2.20 9.23 9.70
CA ILE A 103 -2.29 9.98 10.98
C ILE A 103 -2.26 11.49 10.80
N GLU A 104 -1.69 11.98 9.70
CA GLU A 104 -1.74 13.38 9.31
C GLU A 104 -3.11 13.73 8.71
N GLU A 105 -3.52 14.98 8.92
CA GLU A 105 -4.64 15.56 8.18
C GLU A 105 -4.17 15.93 6.78
N ILE A 106 -4.91 15.45 5.78
CA ILE A 106 -4.63 15.64 4.37
C ILE A 106 -5.98 15.87 3.68
N ASP A 107 -6.04 16.89 2.82
CA ASP A 107 -7.18 17.11 1.96
C ASP A 107 -6.97 16.41 0.62
N PHE A 108 -7.68 15.31 0.42
CA PHE A 108 -7.63 14.53 -0.83
C PHE A 108 -8.35 15.22 -2.00
N ASN A 109 -9.00 16.36 -1.78
CA ASN A 109 -9.64 17.13 -2.85
C ASN A 109 -8.73 18.22 -3.42
N THR A 110 -7.62 18.53 -2.74
CA THR A 110 -6.67 19.57 -3.18
C THR A 110 -5.45 18.91 -3.81
N PRO A 111 -5.19 19.14 -5.11
CA PRO A 111 -3.99 18.60 -5.75
C PRO A 111 -2.71 19.09 -5.06
N GLY A 112 -1.77 18.17 -4.81
CA GLY A 112 -0.57 18.47 -4.06
C GLY A 112 0.24 17.23 -3.68
N THR A 113 1.44 17.44 -3.14
CA THR A 113 2.27 16.37 -2.59
C THR A 113 2.40 16.55 -1.08
N HIS A 114 2.18 15.47 -0.34
CA HIS A 114 2.14 15.45 1.12
C HIS A 114 3.02 14.32 1.64
N ASN A 115 3.85 14.61 2.62
CA ASN A 115 4.54 13.58 3.39
C ASN A 115 3.66 13.22 4.58
N VAL A 116 3.19 11.98 4.61
CA VAL A 116 2.30 11.47 5.65
C VAL A 116 2.86 10.17 6.23
N ARG A 117 2.21 9.65 7.26
CA ARG A 117 2.54 8.39 7.91
C ARG A 117 1.30 7.52 7.99
N GLY A 118 1.42 6.30 7.46
CA GLY A 118 0.47 5.23 7.73
C GLY A 118 0.82 4.57 9.05
N LYS A 119 -0.11 4.56 10.01
CA LYS A 119 0.02 3.82 11.28
C LYS A 119 -0.95 2.66 11.28
N GLY A 120 -0.45 1.45 11.48
CA GLY A 120 -1.28 0.26 11.31
C GLY A 120 -0.61 -1.05 11.72
N SER A 121 -1.35 -2.13 11.52
CA SER A 121 -0.88 -3.50 11.66
C SER A 121 -0.30 -3.96 10.34
N PHE A 122 0.98 -4.30 10.34
CA PHE A 122 1.69 -4.97 9.26
C PHE A 122 1.76 -6.47 9.57
N THR A 123 1.11 -7.28 8.75
CA THR A 123 1.06 -8.74 8.88
C THR A 123 1.91 -9.36 7.80
N CYS A 124 2.97 -10.07 8.18
CA CYS A 124 3.80 -10.87 7.28
C CYS A 124 4.04 -12.23 7.95
N HIS A 125 4.02 -13.31 7.17
CA HIS A 125 4.20 -14.68 7.69
C HIS A 125 3.26 -15.02 8.86
N GLY A 126 2.01 -14.51 8.80
CA GLY A 126 0.99 -14.70 9.84
C GLY A 126 1.23 -13.92 11.15
N VAL A 127 2.33 -13.20 11.28
CA VAL A 127 2.68 -12.43 12.48
C VAL A 127 2.37 -10.96 12.27
N LYS A 128 1.66 -10.36 13.22
CA LYS A 128 1.27 -8.94 13.21
C LYS A 128 2.28 -8.09 13.97
N GLN A 129 2.69 -6.98 13.36
CA GLN A 129 3.54 -5.96 13.96
C GLN A 129 2.94 -4.58 13.79
N GLN A 130 2.93 -3.77 14.85
CA GLN A 130 2.45 -2.39 14.76
C GLN A 130 3.54 -1.50 14.17
N ARG A 131 3.24 -0.83 13.06
CA ARG A 131 4.22 -0.03 12.32
C ARG A 131 3.71 1.38 12.03
N ILE A 132 4.68 2.28 11.85
CA ILE A 132 4.48 3.63 11.31
C ILE A 132 5.38 3.75 10.09
N ILE A 133 4.78 3.83 8.91
CA ILE A 133 5.48 3.86 7.61
C ILE A 133 5.32 5.27 7.03
N ARG A 134 6.43 5.90 6.64
CA ARG A 134 6.44 7.23 6.01
C ARG A 134 6.14 7.08 4.52
N CYS A 135 5.20 7.88 4.02
CA CYS A 135 4.75 7.83 2.64
C CYS A 135 4.76 9.23 2.03
N ARG A 136 5.17 9.33 0.77
CA ARG A 136 4.90 10.48 -0.08
C ARG A 136 3.61 10.22 -0.85
N VAL A 137 2.59 11.02 -0.59
CA VAL A 137 1.27 10.94 -1.23
C VAL A 137 1.12 12.13 -2.17
N SER A 138 0.88 11.88 -3.46
CA SER A 138 0.56 12.92 -4.43
C SER A 138 -0.90 12.80 -4.84
N VAL A 139 -1.68 13.82 -4.49
CA VAL A 139 -3.09 13.96 -4.85
C VAL A 139 -3.17 14.65 -6.21
N GLY A 140 -3.76 13.98 -7.19
CA GLY A 140 -4.11 14.54 -8.49
C GLY A 140 -5.62 14.68 -8.64
N GLN A 141 -6.08 15.09 -9.83
CA GLN A 141 -7.52 15.29 -10.08
C GLN A 141 -8.35 14.01 -9.97
N ASN A 142 -7.87 12.90 -10.54
CA ASN A 142 -8.62 11.63 -10.62
C ASN A 142 -7.80 10.43 -10.12
N LYS A 143 -6.69 10.67 -9.42
CA LYS A 143 -5.84 9.63 -8.88
C LYS A 143 -5.00 10.12 -7.72
N ILE A 144 -4.63 9.19 -6.86
CA ILE A 144 -3.66 9.40 -5.79
C ILE A 144 -2.48 8.48 -6.10
N THR A 145 -1.26 9.00 -6.08
CA THR A 145 -0.07 8.15 -6.12
C THR A 145 0.61 8.12 -4.75
N VAL A 146 1.13 6.96 -4.38
CA VAL A 146 1.83 6.77 -3.10
C VAL A 146 3.18 6.14 -3.38
N LYS A 147 4.22 6.73 -2.80
CA LYS A 147 5.57 6.15 -2.77
C LYS A 147 6.04 6.01 -1.34
N THR A 148 6.62 4.86 -1.02
CA THR A 148 7.18 4.60 0.30
C THR A 148 8.27 3.56 0.22
N ASP A 149 9.23 3.69 1.13
CA ASP A 149 10.27 2.72 1.42
C ASP A 149 10.25 2.45 2.93
N PHE A 150 10.48 1.19 3.31
CA PHE A 150 10.62 0.80 4.71
C PHE A 150 11.35 -0.54 4.82
N SER A 151 11.90 -0.80 6.00
CA SER A 151 12.56 -2.06 6.30
C SER A 151 11.67 -3.05 7.05
N VAL A 152 11.90 -4.35 6.85
CA VAL A 152 11.28 -5.45 7.57
C VAL A 152 12.36 -6.34 8.16
N LEU A 153 12.44 -6.37 9.49
CA LEU A 153 13.23 -7.38 10.20
C LEU A 153 12.54 -8.75 10.07
N LEU A 154 13.29 -9.78 9.70
CA LEU A 154 12.75 -11.13 9.53
C LEU A 154 12.31 -11.75 10.87
N GLU A 155 13.05 -11.46 11.94
CA GLU A 155 12.76 -11.97 13.29
C GLU A 155 11.40 -11.48 13.83
N ASP A 156 11.02 -10.24 13.52
CA ASP A 156 9.72 -9.66 13.88
C ASP A 156 8.55 -10.50 13.36
N HIS A 157 8.78 -11.28 12.31
CA HIS A 157 7.78 -12.09 11.63
C HIS A 157 8.03 -13.60 11.78
N ASN A 158 8.85 -14.01 12.75
CA ASN A 158 9.22 -15.41 13.00
C ASN A 158 9.81 -16.11 11.76
N ILE A 159 10.44 -15.36 10.85
CA ILE A 159 11.13 -15.92 9.69
C ILE A 159 12.57 -16.18 10.12
N LYS A 160 12.93 -17.47 10.24
CA LYS A 160 14.25 -17.88 10.71
C LYS A 160 15.23 -18.02 9.56
N ILE A 161 16.43 -17.49 9.74
CA ILE A 161 17.55 -17.69 8.82
C ILE A 161 18.41 -18.86 9.34
N PRO A 162 18.52 -19.98 8.61
CA PRO A 162 19.42 -21.06 9.00
C PRO A 162 20.88 -20.58 9.02
N SER A 163 21.67 -20.99 10.02
CA SER A 163 23.05 -20.53 10.20
C SER A 163 23.97 -20.79 9.00
N VAL A 164 23.68 -21.82 8.20
CA VAL A 164 24.42 -22.17 6.99
C VAL A 164 24.27 -21.14 5.85
N VAL A 165 23.21 -20.31 5.88
CA VAL A 165 22.92 -19.30 4.84
C VAL A 165 22.88 -17.87 5.40
N SER A 166 23.34 -17.63 6.63
CA SER A 166 23.27 -16.31 7.27
C SER A 166 24.06 -15.22 6.55
N GLN A 167 25.10 -15.58 5.79
CA GLN A 167 25.85 -14.61 4.97
C GLN A 167 25.21 -14.35 3.60
N LYS A 168 24.11 -15.03 3.26
CA LYS A 168 23.41 -14.95 1.97
C LYS A 168 22.01 -14.32 2.06
N ILE A 169 21.48 -14.15 3.27
CA ILE A 169 20.15 -13.59 3.52
C ILE A 169 20.30 -12.52 4.58
N ALA A 170 19.83 -11.31 4.28
CA ALA A 170 19.86 -10.20 5.22
C ALA A 170 18.82 -10.41 6.33
N GLU A 171 19.16 -10.00 7.55
CA GLU A 171 18.21 -9.98 8.68
C GLU A 171 17.15 -8.89 8.51
N GLU A 172 17.49 -7.82 7.81
CA GLU A 172 16.65 -6.68 7.47
C GLU A 172 16.42 -6.65 5.95
N ILE A 173 15.15 -6.61 5.55
CA ILE A 173 14.72 -6.56 4.15
C ILE A 173 14.24 -5.15 3.83
N THR A 174 14.82 -4.52 2.81
CA THR A 174 14.32 -3.25 2.28
C THR A 174 13.12 -3.50 1.38
N VAL A 175 12.08 -2.70 1.52
CA VAL A 175 10.85 -2.80 0.72
C VAL A 175 10.51 -1.44 0.14
N ASP A 176 10.39 -1.38 -1.18
CA ASP A 176 9.95 -0.21 -1.94
C ASP A 176 8.54 -0.47 -2.49
N VAL A 177 7.67 0.52 -2.37
CA VAL A 177 6.27 0.41 -2.84
C VAL A 177 5.88 1.64 -3.63
N ASN A 178 5.29 1.41 -4.80
CA ASN A 178 4.69 2.44 -5.65
C ASN A 178 3.25 2.06 -5.98
N LEU A 179 2.30 2.92 -5.59
CA LEU A 179 0.88 2.69 -5.79
C LEU A 179 0.26 3.79 -6.64
N GLU A 180 -0.67 3.42 -7.50
CA GLU A 180 -1.65 4.32 -8.09
C GLU A 180 -3.04 3.90 -7.63
N LEU A 181 -3.74 4.81 -6.94
CA LEU A 181 -5.11 4.63 -6.52
C LEU A 181 -6.05 5.44 -7.41
N VAL A 182 -7.10 4.79 -7.88
CA VAL A 182 -8.17 5.42 -8.66
C VAL A 182 -9.47 5.42 -7.87
N PRO A 183 -10.34 6.44 -8.03
CA PRO A 183 -11.67 6.43 -7.45
C PRO A 183 -12.45 5.16 -7.83
N LYS A 184 -13.20 4.61 -6.88
CA LYS A 184 -14.13 3.50 -7.13
C LYS A 184 -15.36 3.94 -7.90
#